data_AF-A0A2R6D4Y8-F1
#
_entry.id   AF-A0A2R6D4Y8-F1
#
_cell.length_a   1.000
_cell.length_b   1.000
_cell.length_c   1.000
_cell.angle_alpha   90.00
_cell.angle_beta   90.00
_cell.angle_gamma   90.00
#
_symmetry.space_group_name_H-M   'P 1'
#
loop_
_entity.id
_entity.type
_entity.pdbx_description
1 polymer ?
#
loop_
_entity_poly.entity_id
_entity_poly.type
_entity_poly.pdbx_seq_one_letter_code
_entity_poly.pdbx_strand_id
1 'polypeptide(L)'
;MTTELYHLQSAAHPMIDNRFLAGERELTEDDLRPYLQPLGRSIDLSPIDGRIEEIRADDEIDAQDSLIDAELAPTLHRTLDLTRNEAADAGLWHYLCIVRFPEFVHYRWDHVFDPESTGNMEEKFLKAGTDTYSNALHRIWWGAELTYEEDESGEVEDRDYSRTKRVLGFQELANDVLDHDFSRYVPVTHACGDLLCHDELDKIKEEGKYADPPSNSDIVSRTTTLLREELTVRRVEMMEEDDIVGTVEGLRDDVIRREAGWL
;
A
#
# COMPACT_ATOMS: atom_id res chain seq x y z
N MET A 1 3.57 -23.44 -11.28
CA MET A 1 2.97 -24.59 -10.55
C MET A 1 1.99 -23.98 -9.58
N THR A 2 0.73 -24.39 -9.57
CA THR A 2 -0.27 -23.73 -8.73
C THR A 2 -0.06 -24.03 -7.24
N THR A 3 -0.11 -22.99 -6.41
CA THR A 3 -0.06 -23.06 -4.94
C THR A 3 -1.48 -22.99 -4.38
N GLU A 4 -1.84 -23.90 -3.47
CA GLU A 4 -3.11 -23.81 -2.73
C GLU A 4 -3.04 -22.68 -1.71
N LEU A 5 -4.05 -21.80 -1.70
CA LEU A 5 -4.12 -20.70 -0.75
C LEU A 5 -4.78 -21.15 0.56
N TYR A 6 -4.26 -20.62 1.66
CA TYR A 6 -4.71 -20.94 3.00
C TYR A 6 -5.05 -19.68 3.79
N HIS A 7 -6.01 -19.83 4.70
CA HIS A 7 -6.17 -18.98 5.86
C HIS A 7 -5.27 -19.51 6.97
N LEU A 8 -4.30 -18.70 7.43
CA LEU A 8 -3.52 -19.00 8.64
C LEU A 8 -4.29 -18.53 9.88
N GLN A 9 -4.67 -19.48 10.73
CA GLN A 9 -5.40 -19.19 11.96
C GLN A 9 -4.54 -18.43 12.96
N SER A 10 -5.14 -17.50 13.72
CA SER A 10 -4.43 -16.70 14.73
C SER A 10 -3.78 -17.52 15.86
N ALA A 11 -4.20 -18.78 16.04
CA ALA A 11 -3.54 -19.71 16.95
C ALA A 11 -2.06 -19.98 16.58
N ALA A 12 -1.66 -19.71 15.33
CA ALA A 12 -0.28 -19.79 14.88
C ALA A 12 0.58 -18.58 15.27
N HIS A 13 -0.02 -17.43 15.61
CA HIS A 13 0.71 -16.17 15.86
C HIS A 13 1.85 -16.30 16.89
N PRO A 14 1.73 -17.07 17.99
CA PRO A 14 2.85 -17.27 18.93
C PRO A 14 4.08 -17.96 18.33
N MET A 15 4.01 -18.52 17.11
CA MET A 15 5.16 -19.09 16.40
C MET A 15 6.06 -18.02 15.76
N ILE A 16 5.56 -16.79 15.63
CA ILE A 16 6.22 -15.64 15.00
C ILE A 16 7.04 -14.99 16.11
N ASP A 17 8.14 -15.67 16.46
CA ASP A 17 9.05 -15.25 17.53
C ASP A 17 10.14 -14.30 17.00
N ASN A 18 10.97 -13.76 17.90
CA ASN A 18 12.06 -12.86 17.52
C ASN A 18 13.04 -13.49 16.51
N ARG A 19 13.18 -14.82 16.48
CA ARG A 19 14.08 -15.48 15.51
C ARG A 19 13.46 -15.47 14.13
N PHE A 20 12.17 -15.71 14.02
CA PHE A 20 11.45 -15.52 12.76
C PHE A 20 11.49 -14.05 12.34
N LEU A 21 11.16 -13.12 13.24
CA LEU A 21 11.14 -11.68 12.93
C LEU A 21 12.52 -11.11 12.55
N ALA A 22 13.61 -11.71 13.03
CA ALA A 22 14.98 -11.38 12.64
C ALA A 22 15.44 -12.06 11.34
N GLY A 23 14.60 -12.87 10.70
CA GLY A 23 14.97 -13.68 9.51
C GLY A 23 15.90 -14.86 9.83
N GLU A 24 16.08 -15.23 11.10
CA GLU A 24 16.94 -16.33 11.54
C GLU A 24 16.25 -17.71 11.54
N ARG A 25 14.94 -17.73 11.28
CA ARG A 25 14.10 -18.91 11.27
C ARG A 25 13.02 -18.75 10.21
N GLU A 26 12.86 -19.79 9.40
CA GLU A 26 11.74 -19.90 8.47
C GLU A 26 10.60 -20.74 9.06
N LEU A 27 9.39 -20.50 8.56
CA LEU A 27 8.18 -21.25 8.89
C LEU A 27 7.58 -21.79 7.59
N THR A 28 7.52 -23.11 7.46
CA THR A 28 6.99 -23.77 6.27
C THR A 28 5.52 -24.16 6.45
N GLU A 29 4.89 -24.59 5.36
CA GLU A 29 3.54 -25.19 5.42
C GLU A 29 3.49 -26.41 6.34
N ASP A 30 4.56 -27.20 6.41
CA ASP A 30 4.64 -28.37 7.28
C ASP A 30 4.68 -27.98 8.77
N ASP A 31 5.41 -26.92 9.11
CA ASP A 31 5.50 -26.41 10.48
C ASP A 31 4.16 -25.87 10.98
N LEU A 32 3.38 -25.26 10.08
CA LEU A 32 2.13 -24.58 10.39
C LEU A 32 0.87 -25.38 10.03
N ARG A 33 1.02 -26.59 9.47
CA ARG A 33 -0.10 -27.43 8.99
C ARG A 33 -1.31 -27.50 9.93
N PRO A 34 -1.18 -27.62 11.27
CA PRO A 34 -2.34 -27.67 12.17
C PRO A 34 -3.19 -26.39 12.18
N TYR A 35 -2.65 -25.27 11.71
CA TYR A 35 -3.26 -23.94 11.71
C TYR A 35 -3.65 -23.46 10.31
N LEU A 36 -3.37 -24.26 9.27
CA LEU A 36 -3.68 -23.92 7.88
C LEU A 36 -5.06 -24.46 7.52
N GLN A 37 -5.96 -23.55 7.13
CA GLN A 37 -7.27 -23.88 6.60
C GLN A 37 -7.30 -23.57 5.09
N PRO A 38 -7.48 -24.58 4.21
CA PRO A 38 -7.56 -24.35 2.77
C PRO A 38 -8.72 -23.42 2.41
N LEU A 39 -8.47 -22.46 1.51
CA LEU A 39 -9.49 -21.56 0.96
C LEU A 39 -10.20 -22.15 -0.27
N GLY A 40 -9.74 -23.31 -0.76
CA GLY A 40 -10.29 -23.95 -1.95
C GLY A 40 -9.94 -23.24 -3.27
N ARG A 41 -8.91 -22.39 -3.24
CA ARG A 41 -8.37 -21.67 -4.41
C ARG A 41 -6.91 -22.03 -4.58
N SER A 42 -6.50 -22.29 -5.83
CA SER A 42 -5.09 -22.49 -6.18
C SER A 42 -4.68 -21.51 -7.26
N ILE A 43 -3.55 -20.82 -7.07
CA ILE A 43 -3.07 -19.76 -7.95
C ILE A 43 -1.63 -20.06 -8.36
N ASP A 44 -1.26 -19.77 -9.61
CA ASP A 44 0.15 -19.79 -10.02
C ASP A 44 0.83 -18.50 -9.55
N LEU A 45 1.63 -18.60 -8.49
CA LEU A 45 2.28 -17.45 -7.86
C LEU A 45 3.64 -17.08 -8.51
N SER A 46 4.06 -17.81 -9.54
CA SER A 46 5.33 -17.54 -10.22
C SER A 46 5.47 -16.14 -10.84
N PRO A 47 4.40 -15.44 -11.30
CA PRO A 47 4.55 -14.06 -11.74
C PRO A 47 5.01 -13.12 -10.61
N ILE A 48 4.54 -13.37 -9.37
CA ILE A 48 4.96 -12.60 -8.19
C ILE A 48 6.41 -12.93 -7.84
N ASP A 49 6.81 -14.20 -7.88
CA ASP A 49 8.22 -14.59 -7.67
C ASP A 49 9.14 -13.87 -8.65
N GLY A 50 8.81 -13.94 -9.95
CA GLY A 50 9.60 -13.30 -11.00
C GLY A 50 9.70 -11.80 -10.82
N ARG A 51 8.61 -11.12 -10.46
CA ARG A 51 8.64 -9.67 -10.20
C ARG A 51 9.48 -9.32 -8.97
N ILE A 52 9.44 -10.10 -7.90
CA ILE A 52 10.29 -9.87 -6.73
C ILE A 52 11.77 -10.03 -7.09
N GLU A 53 12.11 -11.04 -7.90
CA GLU A 53 13.48 -11.24 -8.40
C GLU A 53 13.94 -10.09 -9.31
N GLU A 54 13.07 -9.63 -10.21
CA GLU A 54 13.32 -8.45 -11.08
C GLU A 54 13.63 -7.21 -10.23
N ILE A 55 12.79 -6.90 -9.25
CA ILE A 55 12.98 -5.74 -8.36
C ILE A 55 14.29 -5.84 -7.59
N ARG A 56 14.62 -7.02 -7.04
CA ARG A 56 15.87 -7.24 -6.29
C ARG A 56 17.13 -7.13 -7.14
N ALA A 57 17.00 -7.35 -8.45
CA ALA A 57 18.10 -7.24 -9.41
C ALA A 57 18.24 -5.84 -10.02
N ASP A 58 17.30 -4.94 -9.73
CA ASP A 58 17.33 -3.55 -10.21
C ASP A 58 18.26 -2.72 -9.32
N ASP A 59 19.39 -2.27 -9.90
CA ASP A 59 20.38 -1.45 -9.20
C ASP A 59 19.86 -0.04 -8.86
N GLU A 60 18.72 0.38 -9.40
CA GLU A 60 18.08 1.67 -9.10
C GLU A 60 17.09 1.59 -7.91
N ILE A 61 16.73 0.38 -7.47
CA ILE A 61 15.79 0.16 -6.36
C ILE A 61 16.56 -0.44 -5.18
N ASP A 62 16.90 0.43 -4.22
CA ASP A 62 17.50 -0.02 -2.97
C ASP A 62 16.53 -0.91 -2.18
N ALA A 63 17.10 -1.85 -1.43
CA ALA A 63 16.33 -2.56 -0.42
C ALA A 63 15.65 -1.53 0.50
N GLN A 64 14.41 -1.80 0.88
CA GLN A 64 13.61 -0.95 1.77
C GLN A 64 13.02 0.32 1.15
N ASP A 65 13.24 0.58 -0.14
CA ASP A 65 12.63 1.70 -0.86
C ASP A 65 11.11 1.51 -1.03
N SER A 66 10.35 2.62 -0.96
CA SER A 66 8.91 2.64 -1.28
C SER A 66 8.59 2.27 -2.72
N LEU A 67 9.51 2.47 -3.67
CA LEU A 67 9.34 2.06 -5.06
C LEU A 67 9.11 0.55 -5.22
N ILE A 68 9.58 -0.26 -4.27
CA ILE A 68 9.29 -1.71 -4.24
C ILE A 68 7.78 -1.95 -4.20
N ASP A 69 7.03 -1.21 -3.37
CA ASP A 69 5.58 -1.36 -3.24
C ASP A 69 4.91 -1.01 -4.59
N ALA A 70 5.36 0.08 -5.22
CA ALA A 70 4.83 0.57 -6.50
C ALA A 70 5.06 -0.41 -7.67
N GLU A 71 6.24 -1.03 -7.72
CA GLU A 71 6.60 -1.95 -8.81
C GLU A 71 6.02 -3.36 -8.62
N LEU A 72 5.79 -3.79 -7.37
CA LEU A 72 5.18 -5.08 -7.08
C LEU A 72 3.65 -5.07 -7.18
N ALA A 73 3.00 -3.96 -6.81
CA ALA A 73 1.55 -3.84 -6.71
C ALA A 73 0.76 -4.32 -7.94
N PRO A 74 1.10 -3.91 -9.18
CA PRO A 74 0.35 -4.36 -10.37
C PRO A 74 0.39 -5.88 -10.53
N THR A 75 1.58 -6.48 -10.41
CA THR A 75 1.75 -7.93 -10.55
C THR A 75 1.05 -8.69 -9.43
N LEU A 76 1.16 -8.22 -8.19
CA LEU A 76 0.49 -8.83 -7.05
C LEU A 76 -1.04 -8.82 -7.23
N HIS A 77 -1.60 -7.67 -7.62
CA HIS A 77 -3.03 -7.50 -7.80
C HIS A 77 -3.59 -8.39 -8.91
N ARG A 78 -2.98 -8.36 -10.10
CA ARG A 78 -3.40 -9.19 -11.24
C ARG A 78 -3.25 -10.68 -10.97
N THR A 79 -2.14 -11.09 -10.36
CA THR A 79 -1.87 -12.52 -10.14
C THR A 79 -2.83 -13.13 -9.13
N LEU A 80 -3.14 -12.42 -8.04
CA LEU A 80 -4.06 -12.93 -7.03
C LEU A 80 -5.52 -12.83 -7.47
N ASP A 81 -5.89 -11.76 -8.19
CA ASP A 81 -7.23 -11.47 -8.71
C ASP A 81 -8.35 -11.80 -7.68
N LEU A 82 -8.17 -11.26 -6.47
CA LEU A 82 -9.08 -11.49 -5.36
C LEU A 82 -10.27 -10.54 -5.46
N THR A 83 -11.44 -11.02 -5.07
CA THR A 83 -12.52 -10.12 -4.69
C THR A 83 -12.17 -9.38 -3.40
N ARG A 84 -12.72 -8.18 -3.19
CA ARG A 84 -12.59 -7.46 -1.91
C ARG A 84 -13.00 -8.28 -0.69
N ASN A 85 -13.94 -9.22 -0.85
CA ASN A 85 -14.37 -10.11 0.23
C ASN A 85 -13.30 -11.16 0.57
N GLU A 86 -12.63 -11.73 -0.44
CA GLU A 86 -11.50 -12.63 -0.23
C GLU A 86 -10.30 -11.87 0.37
N ALA A 87 -10.02 -10.67 -0.15
CA ALA A 87 -8.96 -9.80 0.35
C ALA A 87 -9.21 -9.27 1.78
N ALA A 88 -10.44 -9.36 2.30
CA ALA A 88 -10.72 -9.01 3.70
C ALA A 88 -10.25 -10.10 4.69
N ASP A 89 -9.87 -11.29 4.22
CA ASP A 89 -9.37 -12.36 5.07
C ASP A 89 -7.93 -12.05 5.55
N ALA A 90 -7.79 -11.63 6.81
CA ALA A 90 -6.50 -11.38 7.42
C ALA A 90 -5.56 -12.62 7.41
N GLY A 91 -6.12 -13.83 7.55
CA GLY A 91 -5.36 -15.07 7.58
C GLY A 91 -4.73 -15.43 6.23
N LEU A 92 -5.32 -14.98 5.10
CA LEU A 92 -4.71 -15.10 3.78
C LEU A 92 -3.40 -14.30 3.72
N TRP A 93 -3.43 -13.04 4.16
CA TRP A 93 -2.25 -12.18 4.18
C TRP A 93 -1.18 -12.69 5.14
N HIS A 94 -1.58 -13.24 6.28
CA HIS A 94 -0.66 -13.91 7.21
C HIS A 94 0.02 -15.11 6.54
N TYR A 95 -0.73 -15.97 5.86
CA TYR A 95 -0.16 -17.09 5.11
C TYR A 95 0.84 -16.61 4.04
N LEU A 96 0.44 -15.62 3.22
CA LEU A 96 1.31 -15.10 2.16
C LEU A 96 2.60 -14.49 2.72
N CYS A 97 2.52 -13.69 3.79
CA CYS A 97 3.68 -13.04 4.38
C CYS A 97 4.56 -13.98 5.22
N ILE A 98 4.00 -14.97 5.92
CA ILE A 98 4.77 -15.82 6.84
C ILE A 98 5.34 -17.05 6.13
N VAL A 99 4.57 -17.64 5.21
CA VAL A 99 4.91 -18.93 4.60
C VAL A 99 5.40 -18.77 3.18
N ARG A 100 4.71 -17.98 2.35
CA ARG A 100 4.99 -17.96 0.91
C ARG A 100 6.04 -16.94 0.49
N PHE A 101 6.05 -15.77 1.14
CA PHE A 101 6.93 -14.64 0.81
C PHE A 101 7.63 -14.01 2.04
N PRO A 102 8.08 -14.77 3.07
CA PRO A 102 8.72 -14.15 4.24
C PRO A 102 10.00 -13.40 3.89
N GLU A 103 10.81 -13.97 3.00
CA GLU A 103 12.01 -13.37 2.43
C GLU A 103 11.77 -11.98 1.83
N PHE A 104 10.63 -11.76 1.17
CA PHE A 104 10.29 -10.46 0.61
C PHE A 104 9.99 -9.45 1.71
N VAL A 105 9.24 -9.85 2.74
CA VAL A 105 8.91 -8.98 3.87
C VAL A 105 10.20 -8.53 4.58
N HIS A 106 11.12 -9.46 4.84
CA HIS A 106 12.43 -9.13 5.40
C HIS A 106 13.23 -8.15 4.53
N TYR A 107 13.39 -8.48 3.25
CA TYR A 107 14.10 -7.63 2.29
C TYR A 107 13.60 -6.18 2.29
N ARG A 108 12.28 -5.99 2.39
CA ARG A 108 11.64 -4.66 2.35
C ARG A 108 11.58 -3.96 3.71
N TRP A 109 11.56 -4.67 4.84
CA TRP A 109 11.29 -4.09 6.17
C TRP A 109 12.29 -4.40 7.29
N ASP A 110 13.41 -5.09 7.04
CA ASP A 110 14.37 -5.42 8.11
C ASP A 110 14.90 -4.20 8.90
N HIS A 111 14.88 -2.99 8.33
CA HIS A 111 15.24 -1.75 9.03
C HIS A 111 14.30 -1.38 10.19
N VAL A 112 13.07 -1.91 10.25
CA VAL A 112 12.14 -1.64 11.35
C VAL A 112 12.21 -2.69 12.46
N PHE A 113 13.05 -3.72 12.31
CA PHE A 113 13.22 -4.73 13.35
C PHE A 113 14.07 -4.19 14.51
N ASP A 114 13.47 -4.17 15.70
CA ASP A 114 14.16 -3.92 16.97
C ASP A 114 13.89 -5.11 17.91
N PRO A 115 14.91 -5.87 18.35
CA PRO A 115 14.71 -7.00 19.25
C PRO A 115 14.11 -6.64 20.61
N GLU A 116 14.24 -5.38 21.05
CA GLU A 116 13.65 -4.88 22.30
C GLU A 116 12.23 -4.34 22.10
N SER A 117 11.82 -4.12 20.85
CA SER A 117 10.52 -3.56 20.47
C SER A 117 10.05 -4.08 19.10
N THR A 118 9.72 -5.37 19.04
CA THR A 118 9.44 -6.09 17.79
C THR A 118 8.15 -5.67 17.05
N GLY A 119 7.32 -4.83 17.67
CA GLY A 119 5.99 -4.48 17.18
C GLY A 119 5.98 -4.03 15.72
N ASN A 120 6.90 -3.14 15.30
CA ASN A 120 6.91 -2.63 13.93
C ASN A 120 7.11 -3.73 12.88
N MET A 121 7.98 -4.71 13.16
CA MET A 121 8.22 -5.85 12.26
C MET A 121 7.08 -6.86 12.34
N GLU A 122 6.58 -7.14 13.54
CA GLU A 122 5.44 -8.04 13.76
C GLU A 122 4.20 -7.57 12.99
N GLU A 123 3.94 -6.25 12.97
CA GLU A 123 2.84 -5.66 12.21
C GLU A 123 2.93 -5.98 10.70
N LYS A 124 4.13 -6.03 10.12
CA LYS A 124 4.33 -6.34 8.69
C LYS A 124 3.91 -7.77 8.34
N PHE A 125 3.93 -8.68 9.31
CA PHE A 125 3.45 -10.05 9.14
C PHE A 125 1.99 -10.23 9.59
N LEU A 126 1.56 -9.61 10.69
CA LEU A 126 0.34 -9.99 11.42
C LEU A 126 -0.78 -8.95 11.42
N LYS A 127 -0.53 -7.68 11.10
CA LYS A 127 -1.56 -6.65 11.21
C LYS A 127 -2.28 -6.44 9.87
N ALA A 128 -3.26 -7.30 9.61
CA ALA A 128 -4.11 -7.31 8.42
C ALA A 128 -5.61 -7.28 8.80
N GLY A 129 -6.48 -7.06 7.81
CA GLY A 129 -7.93 -6.93 8.01
C GLY A 129 -8.38 -5.47 8.11
N THR A 130 -8.77 -5.00 9.30
CA THR A 130 -9.30 -3.63 9.46
C THR A 130 -8.26 -2.54 9.25
N ASP A 131 -7.00 -2.84 9.57
CA ASP A 131 -5.85 -2.02 9.23
C ASP A 131 -5.29 -2.53 7.89
N THR A 132 -5.59 -1.77 6.83
CA THR A 132 -5.25 -2.14 5.46
C THR A 132 -3.80 -1.88 5.11
N TYR A 133 -3.07 -1.11 5.93
CA TYR A 133 -1.80 -0.53 5.55
C TYR A 133 -0.58 -1.05 6.34
N SER A 134 -0.81 -1.82 7.40
CA SER A 134 0.26 -2.38 8.23
C SER A 134 0.93 -3.63 7.66
N ASN A 135 0.17 -4.69 7.32
CA ASN A 135 0.74 -5.93 6.75
C ASN A 135 1.34 -5.69 5.36
N ALA A 136 2.50 -6.30 5.11
CA ALA A 136 3.37 -6.07 3.96
C ALA A 136 2.71 -6.30 2.59
N LEU A 137 2.00 -7.41 2.39
CA LEU A 137 1.37 -7.69 1.10
C LEU A 137 -0.07 -7.17 1.04
N HIS A 138 -0.74 -7.09 2.19
CA HIS A 138 -2.08 -6.52 2.30
C HIS A 138 -2.13 -5.06 1.84
N ARG A 139 -1.17 -4.23 2.29
CA ARG A 139 -1.05 -2.82 1.90
C ARG A 139 -0.78 -2.64 0.42
N ILE A 140 0.04 -3.51 -0.17
CA ILE A 140 0.43 -3.44 -1.58
C ILE A 140 -0.78 -3.80 -2.45
N TRP A 141 -1.51 -4.85 -2.07
CA TRP A 141 -2.70 -5.28 -2.80
C TRP A 141 -3.83 -4.24 -2.69
N TRP A 142 -4.14 -3.74 -1.49
CA TRP A 142 -5.18 -2.71 -1.32
C TRP A 142 -4.80 -1.37 -1.94
N GLY A 143 -3.51 -1.00 -1.90
CA GLY A 143 -3.01 0.16 -2.61
C GLY A 143 -3.34 0.07 -4.10
N ALA A 144 -3.14 -1.10 -4.70
CA ALA A 144 -3.54 -1.37 -6.08
C ALA A 144 -5.07 -1.34 -6.28
N GLU A 145 -5.82 -2.10 -5.50
CA GLU A 145 -7.29 -2.22 -5.58
C GLU A 145 -8.03 -0.88 -5.43
N LEU A 146 -7.48 0.06 -4.68
CA LEU A 146 -8.09 1.37 -4.44
C LEU A 146 -7.67 2.45 -5.45
N THR A 147 -6.72 2.16 -6.34
CA THR A 147 -6.15 3.16 -7.26
C THR A 147 -6.14 2.73 -8.73
N TYR A 148 -6.31 1.44 -9.03
CA TYR A 148 -6.35 0.97 -10.41
C TYR A 148 -7.59 1.49 -11.14
N GLU A 149 -7.48 1.56 -12.46
CA GLU A 149 -8.62 1.81 -13.34
C GLU A 149 -8.87 0.59 -14.22
N GLU A 150 -10.15 0.24 -14.36
CA GLU A 150 -10.57 -0.76 -15.34
C GLU A 150 -10.43 -0.19 -16.75
N ASP A 151 -9.91 -1.00 -17.66
CA ASP A 151 -9.89 -0.70 -19.09
C ASP A 151 -11.28 -0.96 -19.72
N GLU A 152 -11.51 -0.45 -20.93
CA GLU A 152 -12.72 -0.72 -21.72
C GLU A 152 -12.96 -2.23 -21.93
N SER A 153 -11.90 -3.05 -21.98
CA SER A 153 -12.01 -4.51 -22.12
C SER A 153 -12.59 -5.21 -20.88
N GLY A 154 -12.37 -4.64 -19.69
CA GLY A 154 -12.67 -5.26 -18.40
C GLY A 154 -11.81 -6.49 -18.07
N GLU A 155 -10.77 -6.77 -18.86
CA GLU A 155 -9.84 -7.87 -18.61
C GLU A 155 -8.78 -7.46 -17.58
N VAL A 156 -8.45 -8.37 -16.66
CA VAL A 156 -7.51 -8.09 -15.54
C VAL A 156 -6.13 -7.63 -16.03
N GLU A 157 -5.69 -8.15 -17.17
CA GLU A 157 -4.38 -7.82 -17.76
C GLU A 157 -4.32 -6.38 -18.30
N ASP A 158 -5.46 -5.82 -18.70
CA ASP A 158 -5.56 -4.51 -19.33
C ASP A 158 -5.73 -3.36 -18.31
N ARG A 159 -5.96 -3.69 -17.03
CA ARG A 159 -6.06 -2.70 -15.93
C ARG A 159 -4.88 -1.72 -15.92
N ASP A 160 -5.19 -0.44 -15.78
CA ASP A 160 -4.21 0.64 -15.62
C ASP A 160 -3.84 0.85 -14.15
N TYR A 161 -2.53 0.82 -13.89
CA TYR A 161 -1.93 1.00 -12.56
C TYR A 161 -1.07 2.27 -12.47
N SER A 162 -1.21 3.20 -13.42
CA SER A 162 -0.44 4.45 -13.46
C SER A 162 -0.65 5.29 -12.19
N ARG A 163 -1.88 5.32 -11.64
CA ARG A 163 -2.14 5.95 -10.35
C ARG A 163 -1.57 5.14 -9.18
N THR A 164 -1.70 3.82 -9.20
CA THR A 164 -1.09 2.93 -8.19
C THR A 164 0.40 3.20 -8.03
N LYS A 165 1.13 3.29 -9.14
CA LYS A 165 2.57 3.57 -9.14
C LYS A 165 2.89 4.95 -8.55
N ARG A 166 2.14 5.99 -8.94
CA ARG A 166 2.31 7.36 -8.40
C ARG A 166 2.05 7.42 -6.90
N VAL A 167 1.00 6.75 -6.41
CA VAL A 167 0.64 6.74 -4.98
C VAL A 167 1.66 5.95 -4.18
N LEU A 168 1.93 4.69 -4.54
CA LEU A 168 2.83 3.82 -3.77
C LEU A 168 4.30 4.22 -3.89
N GLY A 169 4.68 4.90 -4.99
CA GLY A 169 6.04 5.43 -5.17
C GLY A 169 6.33 6.66 -4.30
N PHE A 170 5.31 7.23 -3.65
CA PHE A 170 5.46 8.32 -2.70
C PHE A 170 4.99 7.88 -1.31
N GLN A 171 5.93 7.41 -0.47
CA GLN A 171 5.60 6.83 0.83
C GLN A 171 4.69 7.71 1.71
N GLU A 172 4.93 9.02 1.76
CA GLU A 172 4.07 9.94 2.56
C GLU A 172 2.63 9.94 2.05
N LEU A 173 2.45 10.01 0.72
CA LEU A 173 1.13 9.98 0.09
C LEU A 173 0.43 8.64 0.30
N ALA A 174 1.16 7.53 0.14
CA ALA A 174 0.63 6.20 0.41
C ALA A 174 0.16 6.07 1.87
N ASN A 175 0.97 6.52 2.83
CA ASN A 175 0.61 6.49 4.25
C ASN A 175 -0.66 7.30 4.51
N ASP A 176 -0.67 8.57 4.09
CA ASP A 176 -1.73 9.50 4.45
C ASP A 176 -3.04 9.29 3.71
N VAL A 177 -3.00 8.62 2.55
CA VAL A 177 -4.22 8.29 1.82
C VAL A 177 -4.72 6.91 2.24
N LEU A 178 -3.88 5.88 2.28
CA LEU A 178 -4.31 4.49 2.41
C LEU A 178 -4.51 4.02 3.86
N ASP A 179 -3.97 4.74 4.85
CA ASP A 179 -4.19 4.44 6.27
C ASP A 179 -5.48 5.07 6.82
N HIS A 180 -6.15 5.91 6.04
CA HIS A 180 -7.34 6.64 6.48
C HIS A 180 -8.64 5.98 6.03
N ASP A 181 -9.69 6.09 6.86
CA ASP A 181 -11.02 5.50 6.56
C ASP A 181 -11.62 6.03 5.25
N PHE A 182 -11.29 7.27 4.85
CA PHE A 182 -11.78 7.86 3.60
C PHE A 182 -11.16 7.20 2.36
N SER A 183 -10.07 6.43 2.49
CA SER A 183 -9.44 5.68 1.39
C SER A 183 -10.42 4.73 0.69
N ARG A 184 -11.42 4.25 1.42
CA ARG A 184 -12.47 3.36 0.94
C ARG A 184 -13.41 4.03 -0.04
N TYR A 185 -13.42 5.36 -0.07
CA TYR A 185 -14.11 6.15 -1.07
C TYR A 185 -13.15 6.45 -2.23
N VAL A 186 -13.13 5.54 -3.22
CA VAL A 186 -12.20 5.52 -4.36
C VAL A 186 -12.03 6.90 -5.03
N PRO A 187 -13.08 7.71 -5.28
CA PRO A 187 -12.87 9.02 -5.90
C PRO A 187 -11.99 9.99 -5.08
N VAL A 188 -12.00 9.91 -3.74
CA VAL A 188 -11.08 10.70 -2.90
C VAL A 188 -9.66 10.20 -3.04
N THR A 189 -9.46 8.88 -2.98
CA THR A 189 -8.14 8.26 -3.20
C THR A 189 -7.58 8.63 -4.57
N HIS A 190 -8.43 8.67 -5.59
CA HIS A 190 -8.06 9.07 -6.94
C HIS A 190 -7.64 10.54 -7.01
N ALA A 191 -8.48 11.45 -6.50
CA ALA A 191 -8.17 12.87 -6.45
C ALA A 191 -6.87 13.16 -5.68
N CYS A 192 -6.64 12.52 -4.53
CA CYS A 192 -5.39 12.64 -3.79
C CYS A 192 -4.21 12.10 -4.59
N GLY A 193 -4.33 10.92 -5.20
CA GLY A 193 -3.27 10.31 -6.01
C GLY A 193 -2.89 11.15 -7.23
N ASP A 194 -3.87 11.81 -7.84
CA ASP A 194 -3.64 12.64 -9.03
C ASP A 194 -3.11 14.03 -8.68
N LEU A 195 -3.60 14.66 -7.60
CA LEU A 195 -3.26 16.06 -7.26
C LEU A 195 -2.07 16.23 -6.30
N LEU A 196 -1.70 15.18 -5.57
CA LEU A 196 -0.68 15.22 -4.51
C LEU A 196 0.53 14.33 -4.79
N CYS A 197 0.62 13.70 -5.95
CA CYS A 197 1.80 12.94 -6.37
C CYS A 197 3.00 13.86 -6.65
N HIS A 198 4.21 13.28 -6.66
CA HIS A 198 5.45 14.00 -6.95
C HIS A 198 5.37 14.82 -8.24
N ASP A 199 5.01 14.18 -9.36
CA ASP A 199 5.00 14.81 -10.67
C ASP A 199 4.17 16.09 -10.72
N GLU A 200 2.96 16.06 -10.14
CA GLU A 200 2.06 17.20 -10.15
C GLU A 200 2.51 18.30 -9.18
N LEU A 201 2.96 17.93 -7.98
CA LEU A 201 3.47 18.91 -7.00
C LEU A 201 4.76 19.59 -7.48
N ASP A 202 5.67 18.84 -8.10
CA ASP A 202 6.92 19.37 -8.64
C ASP A 202 6.63 20.34 -9.79
N LYS A 203 5.74 19.96 -10.71
CA LYS A 203 5.27 20.85 -11.79
C LYS A 203 4.67 22.15 -11.26
N ILE A 204 3.79 22.09 -10.25
CA ILE A 204 3.19 23.30 -9.65
C ILE A 204 4.27 24.23 -9.06
N LYS A 205 5.26 23.66 -8.36
CA LYS A 205 6.35 24.44 -7.78
C LYS A 205 7.26 25.07 -8.85
N GLU A 206 7.50 24.38 -9.96
CA GLU A 206 8.28 24.88 -11.10
C GLU A 206 7.59 26.03 -11.83
N GLU A 207 6.26 25.93 -12.01
CA GLU A 207 5.46 26.98 -12.67
C GLU A 207 5.19 28.19 -11.77
N GLY A 208 5.17 27.96 -10.45
CA GLY A 208 4.90 28.99 -9.45
C GLY A 208 6.08 29.91 -9.16
N LYS A 209 5.78 31.04 -8.51
CA LYS A 209 6.78 32.01 -8.02
C LYS A 209 6.79 32.00 -6.50
N TYR A 210 7.41 30.98 -5.94
CA TYR A 210 7.57 30.80 -4.50
C TYR A 210 8.96 31.27 -4.07
N ALA A 211 9.05 31.97 -2.93
CA ALA A 211 10.34 32.34 -2.36
C ALA A 211 11.05 31.12 -1.77
N ASP A 212 10.29 30.24 -1.10
CA ASP A 212 10.76 29.00 -0.49
C ASP A 212 9.61 27.98 -0.51
N PRO A 213 9.42 27.20 -1.59
CA PRO A 213 8.31 26.26 -1.69
C PRO A 213 8.46 25.12 -0.66
N PRO A 214 7.38 24.71 0.03
CA PRO A 214 7.43 23.60 0.98
C PRO A 214 7.78 22.27 0.32
N SER A 215 8.24 21.30 1.12
CA SER A 215 8.50 19.95 0.64
C SER A 215 7.20 19.25 0.20
N ASN A 216 7.29 18.29 -0.73
CA ASN A 216 6.09 17.54 -1.14
C ASN A 216 5.46 16.82 0.04
N SER A 217 6.26 16.22 0.92
CA SER A 217 5.76 15.54 2.12
C SER A 217 4.97 16.49 3.03
N ASP A 218 5.46 17.72 3.24
CA ASP A 218 4.72 18.71 4.04
C ASP A 218 3.39 19.12 3.38
N ILE A 219 3.38 19.25 2.05
CA ILE A 219 2.15 19.56 1.30
C ILE A 219 1.15 18.43 1.46
N VAL A 220 1.56 17.18 1.23
CA VAL A 220 0.71 15.99 1.35
C VAL A 220 0.11 15.92 2.75
N SER A 221 0.97 15.86 3.77
CA SER A 221 0.55 15.63 5.16
C SER A 221 -0.43 16.68 5.68
N ARG A 222 -0.19 17.94 5.35
CA ARG A 222 -1.10 19.02 5.76
C ARG A 222 -2.39 19.02 4.95
N THR A 223 -2.31 18.71 3.66
CA THR A 223 -3.51 18.67 2.79
C THR A 223 -4.44 17.54 3.20
N THR A 224 -3.91 16.32 3.41
CA THR A 224 -4.68 15.15 3.83
C THR A 224 -5.25 15.33 5.23
N THR A 225 -4.51 15.97 6.14
CA THR A 225 -5.02 16.37 7.47
C THR A 225 -6.22 17.30 7.37
N LEU A 226 -6.12 18.38 6.58
CA LEU A 226 -7.24 19.32 6.38
C LEU A 226 -8.42 18.67 5.66
N LEU A 227 -8.13 17.79 4.69
CA LEU A 227 -9.17 17.04 3.97
C LEU A 227 -9.94 16.16 4.93
N ARG A 228 -9.26 15.44 5.83
CA ARG A 228 -9.90 14.64 6.86
C ARG A 228 -10.84 15.47 7.72
N GLU A 229 -10.41 16.65 8.16
CA GLU A 229 -11.25 17.57 8.94
C GLU A 229 -12.48 18.00 8.14
N GLU A 230 -12.32 18.37 6.87
CA GLU A 230 -13.42 18.76 5.98
C GLU A 230 -14.43 17.62 5.77
N LEU A 231 -13.95 16.39 5.56
CA LEU A 231 -14.77 15.18 5.37
C LEU A 231 -15.44 14.70 6.67
N THR A 232 -15.04 15.20 7.84
CA THR A 232 -15.85 14.97 9.06
C THR A 232 -17.12 15.84 9.09
N VAL A 233 -17.12 16.95 8.35
CA VAL A 233 -18.25 17.89 8.27
C VAL A 233 -19.13 17.60 7.05
N ARG A 234 -18.50 17.33 5.90
CA ARG A 234 -19.19 16.98 4.65
C ARG A 234 -19.25 15.47 4.49
N ARG A 235 -20.42 14.93 4.16
CA ARG A 235 -20.55 13.52 3.80
C ARG A 235 -19.98 13.30 2.41
N VAL A 236 -18.86 12.60 2.33
CA VAL A 236 -18.16 12.33 1.06
C VAL A 236 -19.06 11.59 0.06
N GLU A 237 -19.97 10.75 0.54
CA GLU A 237 -20.89 9.96 -0.28
C GLU A 237 -21.96 10.82 -0.98
N MET A 238 -22.03 12.11 -0.65
CA MET A 238 -22.94 13.09 -1.24
C MET A 238 -22.21 14.11 -2.12
N MET A 239 -20.90 13.96 -2.30
CA MET A 239 -20.08 14.85 -3.14
C MET A 239 -19.94 14.26 -4.53
N GLU A 240 -20.12 15.11 -5.55
CA GLU A 240 -19.76 14.76 -6.92
C GLU A 240 -18.23 14.72 -7.07
N GLU A 241 -17.74 14.00 -8.08
CA GLU A 241 -16.29 13.83 -8.30
C GLU A 241 -15.58 15.18 -8.49
N ASP A 242 -16.15 16.09 -9.28
CA ASP A 242 -15.61 17.45 -9.48
C ASP A 242 -15.53 18.24 -8.17
N ASP A 243 -16.49 18.05 -7.25
CA ASP A 243 -16.48 18.73 -5.95
C ASP A 243 -15.35 18.20 -5.05
N ILE A 244 -15.04 16.91 -5.15
CA ILE A 244 -13.94 16.27 -4.40
C ILE A 244 -12.61 16.79 -4.93
N VAL A 245 -12.40 16.73 -6.25
CA VAL A 245 -11.20 17.24 -6.92
C VAL A 245 -10.97 18.70 -6.54
N GLY A 246 -11.99 19.55 -6.67
CA GLY A 246 -11.91 20.96 -6.32
C GLY A 246 -11.65 21.20 -4.83
N THR A 247 -12.13 20.33 -3.95
CA THR A 247 -11.84 20.41 -2.50
C THR A 247 -10.37 20.08 -2.21
N VAL A 248 -9.85 18.98 -2.75
CA VAL A 248 -8.45 18.57 -2.56
C VAL A 248 -7.49 19.61 -3.13
N GLU A 249 -7.76 20.08 -4.35
CA GLU A 249 -6.99 21.15 -5.01
C GLU A 249 -7.00 22.44 -4.18
N GLY A 250 -8.16 22.90 -3.72
CA GLY A 250 -8.27 24.10 -2.91
C GLY A 250 -7.47 24.02 -1.60
N LEU A 251 -7.51 22.87 -0.91
CA LEU A 251 -6.75 22.64 0.32
C LEU A 251 -5.24 22.62 0.06
N ARG A 252 -4.79 21.90 -0.98
CA ARG A 252 -3.38 21.84 -1.41
C ARG A 252 -2.83 23.24 -1.69
N ASP A 253 -3.54 24.00 -2.50
CA ASP A 253 -3.14 25.35 -2.90
C ASP A 253 -3.04 26.29 -1.68
N ASP A 254 -3.98 26.18 -0.74
CA ASP A 254 -3.94 26.96 0.49
C ASP A 254 -2.77 26.56 1.40
N VAL A 255 -2.42 25.27 1.49
CA VAL A 255 -1.22 24.81 2.20
C VAL A 255 0.04 25.41 1.57
N ILE A 256 0.21 25.28 0.26
CA ILE A 256 1.37 25.83 -0.46
C ILE A 256 1.50 27.33 -0.21
N ARG A 257 0.40 28.10 -0.33
CA ARG A 257 0.40 29.56 -0.11
C ARG A 257 0.77 29.96 1.32
N ARG A 258 0.33 29.19 2.33
CA ARG A 258 0.60 29.50 3.74
C ARG A 258 2.04 29.19 4.12
N GLU A 259 2.59 28.09 3.62
CA GLU A 259 3.94 27.66 3.94
C GLU A 259 5.01 28.39 3.13
N ALA A 260 4.75 28.69 1.86
CA ALA A 260 5.77 29.23 0.97
C ALA A 260 6.20 30.68 1.27
N GLY A 261 5.54 31.35 2.24
CA GLY A 261 5.77 32.75 2.61
C GLY A 261 5.57 33.71 1.43
N TRP A 262 4.45 34.43 1.38
CA TRP A 262 4.18 35.35 0.27
C TRP A 262 5.32 36.38 0.06
N LEU A 263 5.68 36.59 -1.21
CA LEU A 263 6.30 37.85 -1.70
C LEU A 263 5.23 38.93 -1.85
#